data_AF-G5H5G3-F1
#
_entry.id   AF-G5H5G3-F1
#
_cell.length_a   1.000
_cell.length_b   1.000
_cell.length_c   1.000
_cell.angle_alpha   90.00
_cell.angle_beta   90.00
_cell.angle_gamma   90.00
#
_symmetry.space_group_name_H-M   'P 1'
#
loop_
_entity.id
_entity.type
_entity.pdbx_description
1 polymer ?
#
loop_
_entity_poly.entity_id
_entity_poly.type
_entity_poly.pdbx_seq_one_letter_code
_entity_poly.pdbx_strand_id
1 'polypeptide(L)'
;MKSLIIVLAALLAACTGGRQATVTVENDLAVSRENETVELSWKTLNTKIAELTAENVIVTNAKGEQIPSQVIYAGEAAPQALIFQASVDAEGSSVYTVTKGVRGEFKSRAYGRFVPERMDDYAWENNLAAFRLYGPALEKIMVSNGIDYWAKSTPNLVIDDWYKKDLGGEGSYHLDTGEGCDCYNVGQTLGMGASAPYAGGKLWYSRNFREAETLDNGPIRTTAKITYAPFDVDGRQVSLVKIISLDANTHFNRIADIYSGGPDTLSIAAGIVIHAGAELFPGESYYALYEPASDSHSGNDGPLGGSVVMPGGKPERIGDIAACVGTARSGQPLMYYMGAGTSKQDISAEQWVLMTTREQMLLQHPLKVTLSGE
;
A
#
# COMPACT_ATOMS: atom_id res chain seq x y z
N MET A 1 -13.23 70.20 23.68
CA MET A 1 -13.58 68.93 24.33
C MET A 1 -14.08 67.96 23.26
N LYS A 2 -13.23 67.06 22.77
CA LYS A 2 -13.60 65.99 21.84
C LYS A 2 -13.36 64.68 22.58
N SER A 3 -14.43 64.00 22.98
CA SER A 3 -14.37 62.71 23.66
C SER A 3 -14.05 61.63 22.64
N LEU A 4 -12.89 60.99 22.81
CA LEU A 4 -12.46 59.84 22.03
C LEU A 4 -13.06 58.58 22.67
N ILE A 5 -14.06 57.98 22.03
CA ILE A 5 -14.60 56.68 22.43
C ILE A 5 -13.68 55.63 21.82
N ILE A 6 -12.86 55.00 22.67
CA ILE A 6 -12.09 53.80 22.31
C ILE A 6 -13.04 52.61 22.51
N VAL A 7 -13.51 52.04 21.41
CA VAL A 7 -14.21 50.75 21.42
C VAL A 7 -13.13 49.67 21.53
N LEU A 8 -12.95 49.14 22.74
CA LEU A 8 -12.10 47.98 22.98
C LEU A 8 -12.85 46.74 22.47
N ALA A 9 -12.52 46.30 21.26
CA ALA A 9 -12.97 45.02 20.74
C ALA A 9 -12.27 43.90 21.52
N ALA A 10 -12.97 43.34 22.51
CA ALA A 10 -12.56 42.10 23.16
C ALA A 10 -12.66 40.96 22.14
N LEU A 11 -11.51 40.50 21.63
CA LEU A 11 -11.40 39.18 21.02
C LEU A 11 -11.72 38.15 22.12
N LEU A 12 -12.95 37.66 22.13
CA LEU A 12 -13.31 36.40 22.78
C LEU A 12 -12.64 35.28 21.99
N ALA A 13 -11.39 34.98 22.32
CA ALA A 13 -10.84 33.66 22.07
C ALA A 13 -11.64 32.68 22.92
N ALA A 14 -12.70 32.11 22.35
CA ALA A 14 -13.39 30.98 22.92
C ALA A 14 -12.42 29.80 22.87
N CYS A 15 -11.59 29.64 23.90
CA CYS A 15 -10.99 28.38 24.26
C CYS A 15 -12.12 27.44 24.72
N THR A 16 -12.93 26.94 23.79
CA THR A 16 -13.66 25.70 24.04
C THR A 16 -12.62 24.59 23.99
N GLY A 17 -11.97 24.34 25.13
CA GLY A 17 -11.13 23.17 25.34
C GLY A 17 -11.98 21.91 25.24
N GLY A 18 -12.34 21.54 24.00
CA GLY A 18 -12.90 20.24 23.71
C GLY A 18 -11.90 19.16 24.07
N ARG A 19 -12.40 17.99 24.47
CA ARG A 19 -11.57 16.80 24.68
C ARG A 19 -10.67 16.57 23.47
N GLN A 20 -9.40 16.29 23.72
CA GLN A 20 -8.40 16.08 22.68
C GLN A 20 -7.47 14.94 23.10
N ALA A 21 -6.93 14.24 22.11
CA ALA A 21 -5.90 13.24 22.32
C ALA A 21 -4.56 13.76 21.77
N THR A 22 -3.55 13.77 22.62
CA THR A 22 -2.16 13.99 22.20
C THR A 22 -1.58 12.67 21.73
N VAL A 23 -1.05 12.65 20.50
CA VAL A 23 -0.37 11.52 19.89
C VAL A 23 1.12 11.82 19.91
N THR A 24 1.89 11.05 20.68
CA THR A 24 3.35 11.08 20.62
C THR A 24 3.83 9.91 19.76
N VAL A 25 4.62 10.22 18.75
CA VAL A 25 5.19 9.26 17.81
C VAL A 25 6.70 9.28 17.98
N GLU A 26 7.29 8.15 18.38
CA GLU A 26 8.71 8.05 18.70
C GLU A 26 9.43 7.12 17.71
N ASN A 27 10.62 7.54 17.30
CA ASN A 27 11.50 6.81 16.42
C ASN A 27 12.77 6.45 17.20
N ASP A 28 13.06 5.17 17.36
CA ASP A 28 14.26 4.67 18.05
C ASP A 28 15.42 4.34 17.09
N LEU A 29 15.28 4.61 15.80
CA LEU A 29 16.34 4.44 14.82
C LEU A 29 17.16 5.73 14.63
N ALA A 30 18.45 5.56 14.34
CA ALA A 30 19.38 6.64 13.97
C ALA A 30 19.16 7.22 12.55
N VAL A 31 18.01 6.94 11.92
CA VAL A 31 17.60 7.52 10.64
C VAL A 31 16.25 8.18 10.82
N SER A 32 16.03 9.35 10.19
CA SER A 32 14.71 9.98 10.19
C SER A 32 13.70 9.10 9.45
N ARG A 33 12.42 9.24 9.76
CA ARG A 33 11.29 8.59 9.07
C ARG A 33 10.41 9.69 8.52
N GLU A 34 10.11 9.62 7.23
CA GLU A 34 9.34 10.64 6.54
C GLU A 34 8.04 10.04 6.03
N ASN A 35 6.92 10.72 6.33
CA ASN A 35 5.59 10.33 5.89
C ASN A 35 5.20 8.87 6.24
N GLU A 36 5.69 8.32 7.34
CA GLU A 36 5.31 6.97 7.78
C GLU A 36 3.89 7.01 8.35
N THR A 37 3.01 6.14 7.88
CA THR A 37 1.60 6.14 8.29
C THR A 37 1.45 5.65 9.72
N VAL A 38 0.89 6.51 10.57
CA VAL A 38 0.45 6.18 11.92
C VAL A 38 -1.02 5.82 11.89
N GLU A 39 -1.38 4.69 12.51
CA GLU A 39 -2.76 4.21 12.62
C GLU A 39 -3.22 4.20 14.08
N LEU A 40 -4.32 4.88 14.35
CA LEU A 40 -4.92 5.00 15.66
C LEU A 40 -6.27 4.28 15.68
N SER A 41 -6.48 3.41 16.66
CA SER A 41 -7.77 2.73 16.84
C SER A 41 -8.89 3.74 17.06
N TRP A 42 -9.93 3.67 16.23
CA TRP A 42 -11.10 4.54 16.34
C TRP A 42 -11.82 4.36 17.68
N LYS A 43 -11.87 3.11 18.16
CA LYS A 43 -12.44 2.77 19.48
C LYS A 43 -11.69 3.50 20.59
N THR A 44 -10.36 3.48 20.58
CA THR A 44 -9.53 4.17 21.58
C THR A 44 -9.67 5.70 21.48
N LEU A 45 -9.80 6.25 20.27
CA LEU A 45 -10.05 7.68 20.10
C LEU A 45 -11.41 8.09 20.68
N ASN A 46 -12.46 7.31 20.46
CA ASN A 46 -13.79 7.61 20.99
C ASN A 46 -13.91 7.50 22.52
N THR A 47 -13.05 6.73 23.20
CA THR A 47 -13.02 6.75 24.67
C THR A 47 -12.37 8.00 25.22
N LYS A 48 -11.48 8.64 24.45
CA LYS A 48 -10.78 9.88 24.81
C LYS A 48 -11.51 11.13 24.36
N ILE A 49 -12.15 11.11 23.21
CA ILE A 49 -12.78 12.29 22.61
C ILE A 49 -14.27 12.00 22.42
N ALA A 50 -15.10 12.62 23.26
CA ALA A 50 -16.54 12.42 23.23
C ALA A 50 -17.16 12.97 21.93
N GLU A 51 -18.07 12.19 21.33
CA GLU A 51 -18.80 12.53 20.10
C GLU A 51 -17.87 12.79 18.90
N LEU A 52 -16.75 12.07 18.81
CA LEU A 52 -15.88 12.07 17.66
C LEU A 52 -16.57 11.33 16.50
N THR A 53 -16.67 11.96 15.33
CA THR A 53 -17.28 11.39 14.13
C THR A 53 -16.30 11.47 12.96
N ALA A 54 -16.58 10.73 11.88
CA ALA A 54 -15.72 10.74 10.70
C ALA A 54 -15.66 12.12 10.02
N GLU A 55 -16.71 12.92 10.17
CA GLU A 55 -16.88 14.24 9.58
C GLU A 55 -16.19 15.35 10.39
N ASN A 56 -16.00 15.13 11.70
CA ASN A 56 -15.47 16.16 12.60
C ASN A 56 -14.05 15.87 13.13
N VAL A 57 -13.52 14.66 12.94
CA VAL A 57 -12.17 14.32 13.40
C VAL A 57 -11.12 15.06 12.58
N ILE A 58 -10.21 15.75 13.27
CA ILE A 58 -9.06 16.41 12.66
C ILE A 58 -7.77 15.99 13.35
N VAL A 59 -6.67 16.02 12.60
CA VAL A 59 -5.30 15.86 13.13
C VAL A 59 -4.53 17.14 12.88
N THR A 60 -3.87 17.68 13.90
CA THR A 60 -2.99 18.84 13.77
C THR A 60 -1.55 18.51 14.19
N ASN A 61 -0.59 19.17 13.57
CA ASN A 61 0.82 19.10 13.98
C ASN A 61 1.09 20.00 15.20
N ALA A 62 2.34 20.00 15.69
CA ALA A 62 2.75 20.83 16.83
C ALA A 62 2.58 22.36 16.63
N LYS A 63 2.40 22.83 15.39
CA LYS A 63 2.11 24.25 15.07
C LYS A 63 0.62 24.57 15.08
N GLY A 64 -0.25 23.56 15.31
CA GLY A 64 -1.70 23.71 15.23
C GLY A 64 -2.24 23.67 13.79
N GLU A 65 -1.41 23.36 12.80
CA GLU A 65 -1.83 23.24 11.41
C GLU A 65 -2.47 21.87 11.19
N GLN A 66 -3.64 21.84 10.55
CA GLN A 66 -4.30 20.60 10.18
C GLN A 66 -3.50 19.89 9.09
N ILE A 67 -3.30 18.58 9.26
CA ILE A 67 -2.58 17.73 8.31
C ILE A 67 -3.53 16.74 7.64
N PRO A 68 -3.16 16.19 6.46
CA PRO A 68 -3.91 15.11 5.84
C PRO A 68 -4.14 13.96 6.83
N SER A 69 -5.40 13.57 6.95
CA SER A 69 -5.82 12.43 7.76
C SER A 69 -6.97 11.71 7.07
N GLN A 70 -7.10 10.41 7.30
CA GLN A 70 -8.12 9.58 6.70
C GLN A 70 -8.74 8.67 7.74
N VAL A 71 -10.07 8.60 7.72
CA VAL A 71 -10.83 7.63 8.50
C VAL A 71 -10.90 6.34 7.70
N ILE A 72 -10.51 5.24 8.33
CA ILE A 72 -10.50 3.91 7.74
C ILE A 72 -11.71 3.13 8.23
N TYR A 73 -12.45 2.57 7.28
CA TYR A 73 -13.64 1.75 7.49
C TYR A 73 -13.33 0.26 7.30
N ALA A 74 -12.32 -0.10 6.51
CA ALA A 74 -11.96 -1.50 6.26
C ALA A 74 -13.16 -2.35 5.77
N GLY A 75 -14.06 -1.75 4.99
CA GLY A 75 -15.29 -2.40 4.49
C GLY A 75 -16.47 -2.41 5.47
N GLU A 76 -16.29 -1.88 6.68
CA GLU A 76 -17.34 -1.84 7.70
C GLU A 76 -18.18 -0.55 7.62
N ALA A 77 -19.39 -0.59 8.15
CA ALA A 77 -20.25 0.61 8.24
C ALA A 77 -19.74 1.63 9.27
N ALA A 78 -19.05 1.16 10.31
CA ALA A 78 -18.49 1.99 11.37
C ALA A 78 -16.99 2.22 11.16
N PRO A 79 -16.44 3.40 11.50
CA PRO A 79 -15.01 3.62 11.42
C PRO A 79 -14.21 2.69 12.34
N GLN A 80 -13.08 2.20 11.83
CA GLN A 80 -12.18 1.27 12.52
C GLN A 80 -10.89 1.95 12.99
N ALA A 81 -10.36 2.87 12.19
CA ALA A 81 -9.15 3.61 12.54
C ALA A 81 -9.14 5.05 11.98
N LEU A 82 -8.25 5.86 12.53
CA LEU A 82 -7.82 7.13 11.96
C LEU A 82 -6.33 7.00 11.59
N ILE A 83 -5.99 7.31 10.34
CA ILE A 83 -4.61 7.35 9.88
C ILE A 83 -4.17 8.77 9.52
N PHE A 84 -2.89 9.05 9.72
CA PHE A 84 -2.19 10.24 9.24
C PHE A 84 -0.71 9.88 9.00
N GLN A 85 0.04 10.71 8.26
CA GLN A 85 1.46 10.47 8.01
C GLN A 85 2.33 11.32 8.94
N ALA A 86 3.26 10.67 9.63
CA ALA A 86 4.18 11.29 10.57
C ALA A 86 5.59 11.40 9.97
N SER A 87 6.28 12.48 10.29
CA SER A 87 7.71 12.63 10.05
C SER A 87 8.41 12.79 11.39
N VAL A 88 9.40 11.95 11.67
CA VAL A 88 10.08 11.88 12.96
C VAL A 88 11.58 11.80 12.71
N ASP A 89 12.33 12.73 13.31
CA ASP A 89 13.79 12.75 13.23
C ASP A 89 14.42 11.45 13.78
N ALA A 90 15.68 11.21 13.43
CA ALA A 90 16.49 10.13 14.01
C ALA A 90 16.50 10.24 15.54
N GLU A 91 16.24 9.12 16.22
CA GLU A 91 16.19 9.02 17.69
C GLU A 91 15.26 10.08 18.33
N GLY A 92 14.26 10.53 17.59
CA GLY A 92 13.42 11.66 17.92
C GLY A 92 11.99 11.30 18.29
N SER A 93 11.20 12.34 18.57
CA SER A 93 9.75 12.23 18.76
C SER A 93 9.03 13.38 18.06
N SER A 94 7.82 13.12 17.59
CA SER A 94 6.91 14.13 17.06
C SER A 94 5.56 14.05 17.74
N VAL A 95 4.94 15.21 17.94
CA VAL A 95 3.67 15.34 18.66
C VAL A 95 2.60 15.87 17.73
N TYR A 96 1.45 15.19 17.74
CA TYR A 96 0.25 15.53 17.00
C TYR A 96 -0.94 15.62 17.96
N THR A 97 -1.98 16.34 17.56
CA THR A 97 -3.23 16.41 18.32
C THR A 97 -4.39 15.90 17.48
N VAL A 98 -5.19 15.00 18.03
CA VAL A 98 -6.49 14.60 17.49
C VAL A 98 -7.58 15.30 18.27
N THR A 99 -8.48 15.99 17.58
CA THR A 99 -9.59 16.71 18.20
C THR A 99 -10.77 16.83 17.24
N LYS A 100 -11.88 17.41 17.72
CA LYS A 100 -13.03 17.77 16.88
C LYS A 100 -12.77 19.13 16.21
N GLY A 101 -13.10 19.24 14.93
CA GLY A 101 -12.99 20.48 14.17
C GLY A 101 -13.61 20.37 12.79
N VAL A 102 -13.41 21.41 11.97
CA VAL A 102 -13.81 21.39 10.56
C VAL A 102 -12.74 20.66 9.75
N ARG A 103 -13.10 19.58 9.06
CA ARG A 103 -12.16 18.84 8.21
C ARG A 103 -11.78 19.66 6.98
N GLY A 104 -10.48 19.74 6.73
CA GLY A 104 -9.94 20.24 5.47
C GLY A 104 -10.14 19.22 4.35
N GLU A 105 -10.17 19.71 3.11
CA GLU A 105 -10.13 18.87 1.92
C GLU A 105 -8.67 18.53 1.60
N PHE A 106 -8.38 17.23 1.42
CA PHE A 106 -7.05 16.75 1.08
C PHE A 106 -7.09 16.06 -0.28
N LYS A 107 -6.15 16.41 -1.17
CA LYS A 107 -6.01 15.77 -2.48
C LYS A 107 -5.82 14.27 -2.28
N SER A 108 -6.60 13.45 -3.00
CA SER A 108 -6.40 12.00 -3.00
C SER A 108 -5.03 11.64 -3.55
N ARG A 109 -4.31 10.76 -2.85
CA ARG A 109 -3.00 10.22 -3.27
C ARG A 109 -2.97 8.70 -3.31
N ALA A 110 -4.06 8.03 -2.96
CA ALA A 110 -4.20 6.60 -3.02
C ALA A 110 -5.61 6.26 -3.49
N TYR A 111 -5.71 5.37 -4.47
CA TYR A 111 -6.98 5.05 -5.12
C TYR A 111 -6.95 3.64 -5.70
N GLY A 112 -8.04 2.91 -5.55
CA GLY A 112 -8.26 1.65 -6.23
C GLY A 112 -9.73 1.41 -6.54
N ARG A 113 -9.97 0.58 -7.54
CA ARG A 113 -11.32 0.22 -7.98
C ARG A 113 -11.35 -1.10 -8.74
N PHE A 114 -12.55 -1.64 -8.82
CA PHE A 114 -12.92 -2.66 -9.81
C PHE A 114 -13.11 -2.02 -11.20
N VAL A 115 -12.67 -2.73 -12.24
CA VAL A 115 -12.58 -2.26 -13.63
C VAL A 115 -13.34 -3.23 -14.56
N PRO A 116 -14.68 -3.24 -14.49
CA PRO A 116 -15.50 -4.15 -15.30
C PRO A 116 -15.32 -3.94 -16.80
N GLU A 117 -15.07 -2.70 -17.24
CA GLU A 117 -14.86 -2.35 -18.64
C GLU A 117 -13.60 -3.00 -19.24
N ARG A 118 -12.68 -3.48 -18.41
CA ARG A 118 -11.45 -4.17 -18.84
C ARG A 118 -11.41 -5.63 -18.38
N MET A 119 -12.53 -6.34 -18.56
CA MET A 119 -12.67 -7.77 -18.25
C MET A 119 -12.51 -8.07 -16.76
N ASP A 120 -13.14 -7.23 -15.93
CA ASP A 120 -13.21 -7.36 -14.48
C ASP A 120 -11.88 -7.19 -13.74
N ASP A 121 -10.92 -6.46 -14.30
CA ASP A 121 -9.66 -6.20 -13.61
C ASP A 121 -9.90 -5.49 -12.26
N TYR A 122 -8.95 -5.61 -11.33
CA TYR A 122 -8.89 -4.74 -10.16
C TYR A 122 -7.59 -3.95 -10.21
N ALA A 123 -7.68 -2.62 -10.16
CA ALA A 123 -6.52 -1.74 -10.24
C ALA A 123 -6.43 -0.86 -9.00
N TRP A 124 -5.21 -0.59 -8.56
CA TRP A 124 -4.94 0.32 -7.46
C TRP A 124 -3.61 1.04 -7.65
N GLU A 125 -3.50 2.21 -7.04
CA GLU A 125 -2.35 3.08 -7.21
C GLU A 125 -2.19 4.05 -6.06
N ASN A 126 -1.01 4.65 -5.98
CA ASN A 126 -0.78 5.87 -5.24
C ASN A 126 0.00 6.88 -6.09
N ASN A 127 0.51 7.94 -5.47
CA ASN A 127 1.32 8.95 -6.14
C ASN A 127 2.73 8.48 -6.59
N LEU A 128 3.06 7.19 -6.50
CA LEU A 128 4.37 6.63 -6.89
C LEU A 128 4.25 5.39 -7.78
N ALA A 129 3.23 4.55 -7.63
CA ALA A 129 3.10 3.30 -8.35
C ALA A 129 1.63 2.95 -8.62
N ALA A 130 1.39 2.19 -9.69
CA ALA A 130 0.09 1.59 -9.99
C ALA A 130 0.24 0.09 -10.23
N PHE A 131 -0.84 -0.64 -10.01
CA PHE A 131 -0.86 -2.08 -10.08
C PHE A 131 -2.21 -2.58 -10.55
N ARG A 132 -2.21 -3.83 -11.01
CA ARG A 132 -3.41 -4.52 -11.44
C ARG A 132 -3.41 -6.00 -11.06
N LEU A 133 -4.60 -6.53 -10.83
CA LEU A 133 -4.91 -7.95 -10.81
C LEU A 133 -5.91 -8.27 -11.91
N TYR A 134 -5.73 -9.43 -12.54
CA TYR A 134 -6.54 -9.86 -13.66
C TYR A 134 -7.90 -10.43 -13.23
N GLY A 135 -8.95 -9.95 -13.87
CA GLY A 135 -10.33 -10.24 -13.49
C GLY A 135 -10.87 -11.62 -13.87
N PRO A 136 -12.00 -12.03 -13.26
CA PRO A 136 -12.68 -13.29 -13.58
C PRO A 136 -13.18 -13.38 -15.04
N ALA A 137 -13.62 -12.28 -15.67
CA ALA A 137 -14.00 -12.33 -17.08
C ALA A 137 -12.80 -12.63 -18.01
N LEU A 138 -11.59 -12.21 -17.62
CA LEU A 138 -10.37 -12.45 -18.40
C LEU A 138 -9.88 -13.90 -18.34
N GLU A 139 -10.27 -14.66 -17.32
CA GLU A 139 -9.79 -16.04 -17.08
C GLU A 139 -10.00 -16.98 -18.28
N LYS A 140 -11.02 -16.74 -19.09
CA LYS A 140 -11.31 -17.51 -20.32
C LYS A 140 -10.22 -17.36 -21.40
N ILE A 141 -9.42 -16.31 -21.30
CA ILE A 141 -8.37 -15.93 -22.24
C ILE A 141 -7.00 -16.14 -21.57
N MET A 142 -6.85 -15.71 -20.33
CA MET A 142 -5.61 -15.77 -19.58
C MET A 142 -5.87 -16.06 -18.11
N VAL A 143 -5.35 -17.20 -17.64
CA VAL A 143 -5.33 -17.55 -16.22
C VAL A 143 -4.10 -16.92 -15.58
N SER A 144 -4.28 -16.06 -14.59
CA SER A 144 -3.17 -15.46 -13.83
C SER A 144 -3.58 -15.07 -12.41
N ASN A 145 -2.70 -15.31 -11.45
CA ASN A 145 -2.78 -14.76 -10.10
C ASN A 145 -1.69 -13.71 -9.82
N GLY A 146 -0.85 -13.41 -10.83
CA GLY A 146 0.26 -12.50 -10.70
C GLY A 146 -0.20 -11.05 -10.54
N ILE A 147 0.58 -10.28 -9.80
CA ILE A 147 0.36 -8.83 -9.69
C ILE A 147 1.09 -8.16 -10.85
N ASP A 148 0.35 -7.33 -11.57
CA ASP A 148 0.87 -6.50 -12.63
C ASP A 148 1.31 -5.14 -12.08
N TYR A 149 2.44 -4.62 -12.57
CA TYR A 149 3.02 -3.36 -12.14
C TYR A 149 3.05 -2.35 -13.28
N TRP A 150 2.44 -1.20 -13.03
CA TRP A 150 2.43 -0.07 -13.94
C TRP A 150 3.45 0.97 -13.46
N ALA A 151 4.51 1.12 -14.23
CA ALA A 151 5.65 2.00 -13.96
C ALA A 151 5.28 3.46 -14.19
N LYS A 152 4.73 4.10 -13.15
CA LYS A 152 4.38 5.52 -13.17
C LYS A 152 5.59 6.42 -13.04
N SER A 153 5.54 7.58 -13.67
CA SER A 153 6.51 8.68 -13.49
C SER A 153 5.83 10.00 -13.13
N THR A 154 4.57 9.96 -12.72
CA THR A 154 3.76 11.12 -12.31
C THR A 154 3.18 10.92 -10.91
N PRO A 155 3.07 11.99 -10.09
CA PRO A 155 2.36 11.92 -8.81
C PRO A 155 0.84 11.94 -8.94
N ASN A 156 0.29 12.12 -10.15
CA ASN A 156 -1.14 12.06 -10.39
C ASN A 156 -1.66 10.63 -10.31
N LEU A 157 -2.92 10.47 -9.95
CA LEU A 157 -3.64 9.19 -10.04
C LEU A 157 -4.08 9.03 -11.49
N VAL A 158 -3.69 7.94 -12.14
CA VAL A 158 -3.78 7.74 -13.60
C VAL A 158 -4.68 6.60 -14.02
N ILE A 159 -5.09 5.67 -13.15
CA ILE A 159 -5.74 4.42 -13.59
C ILE A 159 -7.02 4.69 -14.40
N ASP A 160 -7.83 5.65 -13.98
CA ASP A 160 -9.09 6.00 -14.66
C ASP A 160 -8.82 6.57 -16.05
N ASP A 161 -7.87 7.50 -16.15
CA ASP A 161 -7.51 8.14 -17.42
C ASP A 161 -6.82 7.15 -18.36
N TRP A 162 -5.97 6.26 -17.85
CA TRP A 162 -5.25 5.26 -18.62
C TRP A 162 -6.20 4.22 -19.22
N TYR A 163 -7.11 3.64 -18.42
CA TYR A 163 -8.13 2.72 -18.95
C TYR A 163 -9.05 3.40 -19.96
N LYS A 164 -9.49 4.64 -19.67
CA LYS A 164 -10.36 5.38 -20.58
C LYS A 164 -9.69 5.64 -21.94
N LYS A 165 -8.44 6.11 -21.95
CA LYS A 165 -7.70 6.40 -23.18
C LYS A 165 -7.43 5.14 -24.00
N ASP A 166 -7.03 4.04 -23.34
CA ASP A 166 -6.73 2.76 -23.99
C ASP A 166 -7.98 2.15 -24.64
N LEU A 167 -9.07 2.00 -23.87
CA LEU A 167 -10.33 1.43 -24.37
C LEU A 167 -11.03 2.34 -25.38
N GLY A 168 -10.83 3.66 -25.29
CA GLY A 168 -11.35 4.64 -26.24
C GLY A 168 -10.55 4.72 -27.55
N GLY A 169 -9.38 4.10 -27.63
CA GLY A 169 -8.47 4.22 -28.78
C GLY A 169 -7.82 5.60 -28.92
N GLU A 170 -7.83 6.40 -27.85
CA GLU A 170 -7.19 7.73 -27.81
C GLU A 170 -5.71 7.66 -27.43
N GLY A 171 -5.27 6.53 -26.86
CA GLY A 171 -3.89 6.24 -26.51
C GLY A 171 -3.76 4.79 -26.10
N SER A 172 -2.62 4.41 -25.52
CA SER A 172 -2.48 3.14 -24.82
C SER A 172 -1.64 3.34 -23.57
N TYR A 173 -2.04 2.70 -22.48
CA TYR A 173 -1.27 2.73 -21.24
C TYR A 173 0.05 1.95 -21.33
N HIS A 174 0.26 1.18 -22.42
CA HIS A 174 1.56 0.56 -22.72
C HIS A 174 2.58 1.53 -23.32
N LEU A 175 2.16 2.71 -23.77
CA LEU A 175 3.04 3.73 -24.36
C LEU A 175 3.29 4.85 -23.35
N ASP A 176 4.56 5.10 -23.03
CA ASP A 176 4.93 6.20 -22.13
C ASP A 176 4.81 7.55 -22.85
N THR A 177 3.74 8.29 -22.56
CA THR A 177 3.51 9.66 -23.04
C THR A 177 3.89 10.73 -22.01
N GLY A 178 4.71 10.39 -21.01
CA GLY A 178 5.23 11.29 -19.97
C GLY A 178 4.67 11.06 -18.57
N GLU A 179 3.73 10.12 -18.41
CA GLU A 179 3.15 9.75 -17.11
C GLU A 179 3.60 8.36 -16.64
N GLY A 180 4.37 7.64 -17.45
CA GLY A 180 4.73 6.24 -17.25
C GLY A 180 3.94 5.30 -18.17
N CYS A 181 4.07 3.99 -17.93
CA CYS A 181 3.39 2.97 -18.72
C CYS A 181 3.26 1.62 -17.98
N ASP A 182 2.42 0.74 -18.53
CA ASP A 182 2.47 -0.72 -18.32
C ASP A 182 3.53 -1.32 -19.26
N CYS A 183 4.71 -1.59 -18.71
CA CYS A 183 5.85 -2.18 -19.42
C CYS A 183 6.40 -3.42 -18.71
N TYR A 184 5.55 -4.09 -17.92
CA TYR A 184 5.91 -5.24 -17.12
C TYR A 184 5.18 -6.49 -17.58
N ASN A 185 5.93 -7.53 -17.97
CA ASN A 185 5.35 -8.82 -18.33
C ASN A 185 5.08 -9.66 -17.08
N VAL A 186 3.81 -9.96 -16.80
CA VAL A 186 3.44 -10.82 -15.67
C VAL A 186 3.63 -12.31 -15.99
N GLY A 187 3.31 -12.72 -17.22
CA GLY A 187 3.16 -14.13 -17.57
C GLY A 187 2.17 -14.89 -16.67
N GLN A 188 2.27 -16.22 -16.66
CA GLN A 188 1.55 -17.10 -15.73
C GLN A 188 2.39 -17.35 -14.46
N THR A 189 2.75 -16.27 -13.77
CA THR A 189 3.68 -16.29 -12.63
C THR A 189 3.14 -15.49 -11.44
N LEU A 190 3.97 -15.24 -10.42
CA LEU A 190 3.63 -14.34 -9.31
C LEU A 190 3.67 -12.85 -9.68
N GLY A 191 4.14 -12.48 -10.88
CA GLY A 191 4.26 -11.09 -11.30
C GLY A 191 5.14 -10.30 -10.33
N MET A 192 4.72 -9.09 -9.98
CA MET A 192 5.40 -8.19 -9.05
C MET A 192 4.98 -8.46 -7.59
N GLY A 193 5.21 -9.65 -7.05
CA GLY A 193 5.02 -9.90 -5.61
C GLY A 193 3.67 -10.49 -5.20
N ALA A 194 2.98 -11.21 -6.09
CA ALA A 194 1.92 -12.12 -5.64
C ALA A 194 2.52 -13.27 -4.80
N SER A 195 1.65 -14.11 -4.26
CA SER A 195 2.06 -15.27 -3.45
C SER A 195 1.40 -16.55 -3.93
N ALA A 196 2.04 -17.68 -3.62
CA ALA A 196 1.50 -19.01 -3.84
C ALA A 196 2.03 -20.00 -2.80
N PRO A 197 1.25 -21.05 -2.46
CA PRO A 197 1.76 -22.19 -1.70
C PRO A 197 2.97 -22.84 -2.40
N TYR A 198 4.01 -23.12 -1.62
CA TYR A 198 5.24 -23.79 -2.05
C TYR A 198 5.31 -25.18 -1.43
N ALA A 199 5.00 -26.21 -2.22
CA ALA A 199 4.92 -27.59 -1.74
C ALA A 199 5.41 -28.56 -2.81
N GLY A 200 6.19 -29.57 -2.40
CA GLY A 200 6.75 -30.56 -3.31
C GLY A 200 7.77 -29.99 -4.31
N GLY A 201 8.45 -28.89 -3.96
CA GLY A 201 9.46 -28.26 -4.81
C GLY A 201 8.90 -27.40 -5.96
N LYS A 202 7.60 -27.06 -5.94
CA LYS A 202 6.98 -26.17 -6.93
C LYS A 202 5.97 -25.21 -6.30
N LEU A 203 5.65 -24.14 -7.02
CA LEU A 203 4.60 -23.19 -6.67
C LEU A 203 3.24 -23.69 -7.17
N TRP A 204 2.22 -23.52 -6.35
CA TRP A 204 0.83 -23.85 -6.66
C TRP A 204 0.05 -22.57 -6.88
N TYR A 205 -0.03 -22.13 -8.12
CA TYR A 205 -0.70 -20.89 -8.48
C TYR A 205 -2.20 -21.00 -8.29
N SER A 206 -2.80 -19.96 -7.71
CA SER A 206 -4.23 -19.75 -7.84
C SER A 206 -4.56 -19.30 -9.27
N ARG A 207 -5.83 -19.02 -9.51
CA ARG A 207 -6.34 -18.50 -10.77
C ARG A 207 -6.58 -17.00 -10.62
N ASN A 208 -7.31 -16.41 -11.56
CA ASN A 208 -7.85 -15.06 -11.40
C ASN A 208 -8.70 -14.97 -10.13
N PHE A 209 -8.84 -13.77 -9.58
CA PHE A 209 -9.67 -13.60 -8.40
C PHE A 209 -11.15 -13.85 -8.73
N ARG A 210 -11.92 -14.23 -7.71
CA ARG A 210 -13.35 -14.47 -7.82
C ARG A 210 -14.16 -13.20 -7.52
N GLU A 211 -13.74 -12.46 -6.50
CA GLU A 211 -14.37 -11.22 -6.05
C GLU A 211 -13.28 -10.22 -5.65
N ALA A 212 -13.55 -8.94 -5.89
CA ALA A 212 -12.70 -7.84 -5.44
C ALA A 212 -13.59 -6.73 -4.86
N GLU A 213 -13.20 -6.23 -3.69
CA GLU A 213 -13.93 -5.21 -2.94
C GLU A 213 -12.96 -4.10 -2.57
N THR A 214 -13.27 -2.86 -2.98
CA THR A 214 -12.56 -1.68 -2.47
C THR A 214 -13.10 -1.36 -1.07
N LEU A 215 -12.22 -1.44 -0.08
CA LEU A 215 -12.57 -1.23 1.32
C LEU A 215 -12.41 0.24 1.74
N ASP A 216 -11.38 0.89 1.22
CA ASP A 216 -11.03 2.27 1.54
C ASP A 216 -10.38 2.93 0.32
N ASN A 217 -10.65 4.22 0.14
CA ASN A 217 -9.95 5.14 -0.76
C ASN A 217 -9.81 6.48 -0.03
N GLY A 218 -8.71 7.20 -0.24
CA GLY A 218 -8.59 8.52 0.38
C GLY A 218 -7.16 9.03 0.44
N PRO A 219 -6.96 10.24 0.97
CA PRO A 219 -5.74 11.02 0.76
C PRO A 219 -4.45 10.33 1.20
N ILE A 220 -4.56 9.24 1.96
CA ILE A 220 -3.41 8.46 2.41
C ILE A 220 -3.49 7.02 1.93
N ARG A 221 -4.57 6.27 2.12
CA ARG A 221 -4.61 4.82 1.88
C ARG A 221 -5.72 4.41 0.93
N THR A 222 -5.38 3.47 0.03
CA THR A 222 -6.34 2.58 -0.61
C THR A 222 -6.20 1.18 -0.04
N THR A 223 -7.33 0.51 0.21
CA THR A 223 -7.35 -0.88 0.69
C THR A 223 -8.34 -1.70 -0.14
N ALA A 224 -7.92 -2.90 -0.52
CA ALA A 224 -8.72 -3.85 -1.29
C ALA A 224 -8.77 -5.20 -0.60
N LYS A 225 -9.90 -5.89 -0.70
CA LYS A 225 -10.05 -7.30 -0.37
C LYS A 225 -10.27 -8.08 -1.65
N ILE A 226 -9.42 -9.08 -1.88
CA ILE A 226 -9.45 -9.94 -3.06
C ILE A 226 -9.71 -11.37 -2.59
N THR A 227 -10.79 -11.97 -3.06
CA THR A 227 -11.18 -13.34 -2.71
C THR A 227 -10.94 -14.26 -3.90
N TYR A 228 -10.25 -15.37 -3.68
CA TYR A 228 -9.99 -16.40 -4.69
C TYR A 228 -10.87 -17.63 -4.45
N ALA A 229 -11.25 -18.30 -5.54
CA ALA A 229 -11.91 -19.61 -5.44
C ALA A 229 -10.94 -20.67 -4.86
N PRO A 230 -11.45 -21.73 -4.21
CA PRO A 230 -10.61 -22.84 -3.77
C PRO A 230 -9.83 -23.44 -4.95
N PHE A 231 -8.57 -23.79 -4.70
CA PHE A 231 -7.68 -24.42 -5.67
C PHE A 231 -6.90 -25.56 -5.04
N ASP A 232 -6.43 -26.49 -5.88
CA ASP A 232 -5.67 -27.66 -5.43
C ASP A 232 -4.23 -27.28 -5.07
N VAL A 233 -3.79 -27.72 -3.90
CA VAL A 233 -2.42 -27.65 -3.40
C VAL A 233 -2.05 -29.05 -2.92
N ASP A 234 -1.41 -29.81 -3.79
CA ASP A 234 -0.95 -31.19 -3.51
C ASP A 234 -2.10 -32.10 -3.03
N GLY A 235 -3.22 -32.09 -3.78
CA GLY A 235 -4.41 -32.91 -3.48
C GLY A 235 -5.31 -32.36 -2.38
N ARG A 236 -5.06 -31.13 -1.89
CA ARG A 236 -5.87 -30.47 -0.86
C ARG A 236 -6.43 -29.17 -1.38
N GLN A 237 -7.70 -28.90 -1.07
CA GLN A 237 -8.33 -27.63 -1.43
C GLN A 237 -7.92 -26.54 -0.43
N VAL A 238 -7.37 -25.46 -0.97
CA VAL A 238 -6.96 -24.26 -0.24
C VAL A 238 -7.68 -23.05 -0.85
N SER A 239 -8.16 -22.14 0.00
CA SER A 239 -8.73 -20.85 -0.41
C SER A 239 -7.82 -19.72 0.05
N LEU A 240 -7.86 -18.59 -0.66
CA LEU A 240 -7.08 -17.39 -0.35
C LEU A 240 -8.00 -16.17 -0.32
N VAL A 241 -7.92 -15.39 0.77
CA VAL A 241 -8.33 -13.99 0.80
C VAL A 241 -7.08 -13.13 0.98
N LYS A 242 -6.90 -12.15 0.11
CA LYS A 242 -5.78 -11.20 0.14
C LYS A 242 -6.32 -9.82 0.48
N ILE A 243 -5.78 -9.19 1.53
CA ILE A 243 -6.00 -7.78 1.82
C ILE A 243 -4.78 -7.00 1.36
N ILE A 244 -4.97 -6.09 0.42
CA ILE A 244 -3.92 -5.23 -0.16
C ILE A 244 -4.13 -3.84 0.38
N SER A 245 -3.10 -3.19 0.90
CA SER A 245 -3.13 -1.78 1.25
C SER A 245 -1.94 -1.05 0.68
N LEU A 246 -2.17 0.12 0.08
CA LEU A 246 -1.15 0.98 -0.45
C LEU A 246 -1.36 2.39 0.09
N ASP A 247 -0.34 2.91 0.76
CA ASP A 247 -0.34 4.25 1.34
C ASP A 247 0.34 5.23 0.39
N ALA A 248 0.00 6.51 0.49
CA ALA A 248 0.64 7.59 -0.23
C ALA A 248 2.13 7.65 0.15
N ASN A 249 2.97 8.13 -0.76
CA ASN A 249 4.39 8.38 -0.51
C ASN A 249 5.23 7.14 -0.15
N THR A 250 4.75 5.92 -0.41
CA THR A 250 5.55 4.69 -0.32
C THR A 250 5.49 3.87 -1.62
N HIS A 251 6.57 3.15 -1.92
CA HIS A 251 6.61 2.16 -3.00
C HIS A 251 6.08 0.79 -2.59
N PHE A 252 5.84 0.59 -1.29
CA PHE A 252 5.55 -0.71 -0.71
C PHE A 252 4.07 -0.85 -0.36
N ASN A 253 3.48 -1.93 -0.85
CA ASN A 253 2.16 -2.39 -0.50
C ASN A 253 2.28 -3.30 0.70
N ARG A 254 1.36 -3.17 1.66
CA ARG A 254 1.15 -4.14 2.73
C ARG A 254 0.16 -5.20 2.26
N ILE A 255 0.56 -6.47 2.34
CA ILE A 255 -0.25 -7.61 1.95
C ILE A 255 -0.52 -8.51 3.16
N ALA A 256 -1.79 -8.79 3.42
CA ALA A 256 -2.21 -9.81 4.37
C ALA A 256 -2.88 -10.96 3.61
N ASP A 257 -2.22 -12.10 3.56
CA ASP A 257 -2.79 -13.31 2.95
C ASP A 257 -3.38 -14.23 4.00
N ILE A 258 -4.65 -14.55 3.84
CA ILE A 258 -5.39 -15.43 4.72
C ILE A 258 -5.72 -16.69 3.92
N TYR A 259 -4.83 -17.67 4.06
CA TYR A 259 -5.04 -19.01 3.51
C TYR A 259 -5.93 -19.82 4.44
N SER A 260 -6.86 -20.58 3.89
CA SER A 260 -7.75 -21.46 4.67
C SER A 260 -8.05 -22.77 3.92
N GLY A 261 -8.54 -23.77 4.65
CA GLY A 261 -8.57 -25.14 4.13
C GLY A 261 -7.18 -25.79 4.13
N GLY A 262 -7.08 -27.00 3.58
CA GLY A 262 -5.82 -27.76 3.57
C GLY A 262 -5.25 -28.05 4.97
N PRO A 263 -3.91 -28.11 5.11
CA PRO A 263 -3.24 -28.37 6.40
C PRO A 263 -3.20 -27.13 7.32
N ASP A 264 -2.95 -27.35 8.62
CA ASP A 264 -2.86 -26.27 9.62
C ASP A 264 -1.79 -25.22 9.29
N THR A 265 -0.72 -25.63 8.61
CA THR A 265 0.36 -24.75 8.16
C THR A 265 0.70 -25.01 6.70
N LEU A 266 0.95 -23.93 5.97
CA LEU A 266 1.38 -23.95 4.58
C LEU A 266 2.67 -23.16 4.43
N SER A 267 3.63 -23.71 3.68
CA SER A 267 4.75 -22.92 3.17
C SER A 267 4.25 -22.05 2.03
N ILE A 268 4.46 -20.74 2.11
CA ILE A 268 4.00 -19.76 1.12
C ILE A 268 5.22 -19.00 0.62
N ALA A 269 5.37 -18.91 -0.70
CA ALA A 269 6.33 -18.03 -1.33
C ALA A 269 5.61 -16.79 -1.86
N ALA A 270 6.03 -15.60 -1.43
CA ALA A 270 5.71 -14.35 -2.12
C ALA A 270 6.93 -13.96 -2.96
N GLY A 271 6.75 -13.58 -4.22
CA GLY A 271 7.91 -13.39 -5.08
C GLY A 271 7.65 -12.66 -6.38
N ILE A 272 8.76 -12.32 -7.03
CA ILE A 272 8.82 -11.54 -8.26
C ILE A 272 9.30 -12.45 -9.38
N VAL A 273 8.66 -12.42 -10.55
CA VAL A 273 9.21 -13.11 -11.72
C VAL A 273 10.50 -12.44 -12.19
N ILE A 274 11.48 -13.26 -12.56
CA ILE A 274 12.81 -12.87 -13.00
C ILE A 274 12.82 -12.80 -14.53
N HIS A 275 13.00 -11.61 -15.10
CA HIS A 275 13.16 -11.46 -16.55
C HIS A 275 14.62 -11.48 -16.99
N ALA A 276 14.82 -11.49 -18.32
CA ALA A 276 16.14 -11.45 -18.92
C ALA A 276 16.85 -10.14 -18.55
N GLY A 277 18.08 -10.26 -18.04
CA GLY A 277 18.88 -9.11 -17.62
C GLY A 277 18.61 -8.63 -16.19
N ALA A 278 17.79 -9.35 -15.42
CA ALA A 278 17.57 -9.03 -14.01
C ALA A 278 18.83 -9.21 -13.15
N GLU A 279 19.14 -8.20 -12.35
CA GLU A 279 20.06 -8.25 -11.23
C GLU A 279 19.30 -8.65 -9.97
N LEU A 280 19.86 -9.57 -9.18
CA LEU A 280 19.19 -10.22 -8.05
C LEU A 280 19.89 -9.87 -6.73
N PHE A 281 19.10 -9.43 -5.75
CA PHE A 281 19.59 -8.93 -4.47
C PHE A 281 18.82 -9.59 -3.30
N PRO A 282 19.18 -10.83 -2.90
CA PRO A 282 18.61 -11.44 -1.71
C PRO A 282 19.16 -10.77 -0.43
N GLY A 283 18.27 -10.42 0.49
CA GLY A 283 18.59 -9.88 1.81
C GLY A 283 18.50 -10.92 2.93
N GLU A 284 18.19 -10.48 4.15
CA GLU A 284 17.93 -11.40 5.27
C GLU A 284 16.50 -11.98 5.23
N SER A 285 15.51 -11.11 5.00
CA SER A 285 14.08 -11.43 4.97
C SER A 285 13.36 -10.69 3.84
N TYR A 286 14.12 -10.32 2.81
CA TYR A 286 13.62 -9.75 1.57
C TYR A 286 14.33 -10.34 0.36
N TYR A 287 13.70 -10.23 -0.80
CA TYR A 287 14.33 -10.44 -2.09
C TYR A 287 14.00 -9.24 -2.98
N ALA A 288 15.02 -8.52 -3.44
CA ALA A 288 14.87 -7.46 -4.44
C ALA A 288 15.46 -7.89 -5.77
N LEU A 289 14.94 -7.32 -6.85
CA LEU A 289 15.55 -7.38 -8.17
C LEU A 289 15.48 -6.03 -8.85
N TYR A 290 16.32 -5.87 -9.86
CA TYR A 290 16.30 -4.72 -10.75
C TYR A 290 16.53 -5.20 -12.17
N GLU A 291 15.65 -4.84 -13.10
CA GLU A 291 15.65 -5.43 -14.45
C GLU A 291 15.26 -4.42 -15.52
N PRO A 292 15.67 -4.61 -16.79
CA PRO A 292 15.08 -3.85 -17.90
C PRO A 292 13.55 -4.01 -17.93
N ALA A 293 12.83 -3.01 -18.44
CA ALA A 293 11.40 -3.16 -18.75
C ALA A 293 11.18 -4.43 -19.60
N SER A 294 10.36 -5.34 -19.08
CA SER A 294 10.17 -6.67 -19.65
C SER A 294 9.15 -6.71 -20.80
N ASP A 295 8.39 -5.63 -20.97
CA ASP A 295 7.43 -5.45 -22.06
C ASP A 295 7.43 -4.00 -22.60
N SER A 296 8.61 -3.53 -23.04
CA SER A 296 8.77 -2.16 -23.52
C SER A 296 8.14 -1.95 -24.90
N HIS A 297 7.14 -1.08 -24.97
CA HIS A 297 6.50 -0.66 -26.22
C HIS A 297 6.98 0.71 -26.70
N SER A 298 7.53 1.54 -25.81
CA SER A 298 8.08 2.86 -26.15
C SER A 298 9.56 2.80 -26.55
N GLY A 299 10.25 1.68 -26.24
CA GLY A 299 11.68 1.47 -26.48
C GLY A 299 12.62 2.18 -25.50
N ASN A 300 12.07 2.93 -24.53
CA ASN A 300 12.83 3.69 -23.53
C ASN A 300 12.12 3.78 -22.16
N ASP A 301 11.34 2.75 -21.79
CA ASP A 301 10.52 2.75 -20.56
C ASP A 301 11.35 2.70 -19.25
N GLY A 302 12.64 2.39 -19.37
CA GLY A 302 13.60 2.38 -18.27
C GLY A 302 13.56 1.09 -17.46
N PRO A 303 14.61 0.80 -16.67
CA PRO A 303 14.60 -0.35 -15.77
C PRO A 303 13.57 -0.23 -14.64
N LEU A 304 13.14 -1.38 -14.14
CA LEU A 304 12.13 -1.57 -13.11
C LEU A 304 12.77 -2.23 -11.88
N GLY A 305 12.39 -1.76 -10.70
CA GLY A 305 12.73 -2.38 -9.42
C GLY A 305 11.54 -3.17 -8.90
N GLY A 306 11.79 -4.39 -8.41
CA GLY A 306 10.81 -5.21 -7.70
C GLY A 306 11.35 -5.67 -6.36
N SER A 307 10.50 -5.79 -5.35
CA SER A 307 10.90 -6.34 -4.05
C SER A 307 9.76 -7.04 -3.32
N VAL A 308 10.12 -8.05 -2.52
CA VAL A 308 9.26 -8.65 -1.51
C VAL A 308 10.01 -8.64 -0.18
N VAL A 309 9.36 -8.14 0.88
CA VAL A 309 9.87 -8.13 2.25
C VAL A 309 8.90 -8.91 3.12
N MET A 310 9.37 -9.98 3.75
CA MET A 310 8.55 -10.85 4.59
C MET A 310 9.23 -11.05 5.93
N PRO A 311 8.81 -10.34 7.00
CA PRO A 311 9.38 -10.53 8.33
C PRO A 311 9.39 -12.01 8.76
N GLY A 312 10.58 -12.54 9.06
CA GLY A 312 10.78 -13.96 9.41
C GLY A 312 10.74 -14.94 8.23
N GLY A 313 10.52 -14.46 7.00
CA GLY A 313 10.63 -15.23 5.77
C GLY A 313 12.09 -15.42 5.33
N LYS A 314 12.31 -16.40 4.46
CA LYS A 314 13.63 -16.74 3.90
C LYS A 314 13.68 -16.42 2.41
N PRO A 315 14.64 -15.61 1.93
CA PRO A 315 14.80 -15.41 0.50
C PRO A 315 15.28 -16.68 -0.17
N GLU A 316 14.61 -17.06 -1.25
CA GLU A 316 14.88 -18.25 -2.05
C GLU A 316 14.59 -17.94 -3.52
N ARG A 317 15.42 -18.48 -4.42
CA ARG A 317 15.10 -18.49 -5.84
C ARG A 317 14.38 -19.80 -6.16
N ILE A 318 13.12 -19.70 -6.58
CA ILE A 318 12.29 -20.84 -6.94
C ILE A 318 12.07 -20.80 -8.46
N GLY A 319 12.95 -21.47 -9.22
CA GLY A 319 12.94 -21.42 -10.67
C GLY A 319 13.24 -20.02 -11.21
N ASP A 320 12.25 -19.43 -11.87
CA ASP A 320 12.22 -18.06 -12.39
C ASP A 320 11.61 -17.05 -11.42
N ILE A 321 11.40 -17.42 -10.15
CA ILE A 321 10.86 -16.52 -9.12
C ILE A 321 11.94 -16.17 -8.09
N ALA A 322 12.13 -14.87 -7.86
CA ALA A 322 12.85 -14.31 -6.71
C ALA A 322 11.87 -14.14 -5.55
N ALA A 323 11.90 -15.05 -4.56
CA ALA A 323 10.86 -15.16 -3.55
C ALA A 323 11.37 -14.99 -2.12
N CYS A 324 10.47 -14.64 -1.22
CA CYS A 324 10.60 -14.89 0.21
C CYS A 324 9.58 -15.94 0.65
N VAL A 325 10.05 -16.98 1.31
CA VAL A 325 9.26 -18.11 1.78
C VAL A 325 8.99 -17.99 3.27
N GLY A 326 7.72 -18.02 3.65
CA GLY A 326 7.24 -17.99 5.03
C GLY A 326 6.25 -19.13 5.32
N THR A 327 5.78 -19.19 6.56
CA THR A 327 4.76 -20.17 6.97
C THR A 327 3.45 -19.45 7.28
N ALA A 328 2.42 -19.70 6.49
CA ALA A 328 1.06 -19.32 6.83
C ALA A 328 0.44 -20.35 7.78
N ARG A 329 -0.40 -19.87 8.70
CA ARG A 329 -1.28 -20.72 9.51
C ARG A 329 -2.70 -20.55 8.99
N SER A 330 -3.43 -21.66 8.86
CA SER A 330 -4.80 -21.65 8.33
C SER A 330 -5.68 -20.67 9.10
N GLY A 331 -6.36 -19.77 8.38
CA GLY A 331 -7.23 -18.72 8.93
C GLY A 331 -6.51 -17.54 9.58
N GLN A 332 -5.17 -17.51 9.60
CA GLN A 332 -4.39 -16.39 10.15
C GLN A 332 -3.72 -15.61 9.02
N PRO A 333 -3.60 -14.28 9.14
CA PRO A 333 -2.92 -13.47 8.14
C PRO A 333 -1.41 -13.75 8.15
N LEU A 334 -0.87 -14.16 7.00
CA LEU A 334 0.55 -14.06 6.71
C LEU A 334 0.83 -12.68 6.15
N MET A 335 1.70 -11.93 6.84
CA MET A 335 2.05 -10.56 6.47
C MET A 335 3.31 -10.54 5.62
N TYR A 336 3.26 -9.84 4.50
CA TYR A 336 4.43 -9.45 3.72
C TYR A 336 4.19 -8.13 3.01
N TYR A 337 5.24 -7.59 2.42
CA TYR A 337 5.21 -6.33 1.71
C TYR A 337 5.79 -6.55 0.32
N MET A 338 5.15 -5.97 -0.70
CA MET A 338 5.70 -5.98 -2.06
C MET A 338 5.94 -4.55 -2.51
N GLY A 339 7.08 -4.31 -3.15
CA GLY A 339 7.49 -3.00 -3.62
C GLY A 339 7.73 -3.02 -5.12
N ALA A 340 7.44 -1.90 -5.77
CA ALA A 340 7.84 -1.66 -7.15
C ALA A 340 8.33 -0.23 -7.37
N GLY A 341 9.32 -0.06 -8.25
CA GLY A 341 9.91 1.24 -8.61
C GLY A 341 10.34 1.28 -10.06
N THR A 342 10.69 2.47 -10.56
CA THR A 342 11.16 2.66 -11.94
C THR A 342 12.26 3.71 -11.99
N SER A 343 13.23 3.52 -12.90
CA SER A 343 14.27 4.51 -13.16
C SER A 343 13.73 5.86 -13.63
N LYS A 344 12.47 5.91 -14.12
CA LYS A 344 11.80 7.16 -14.50
C LYS A 344 11.51 8.09 -13.31
N GLN A 345 11.70 7.59 -12.09
CA GLN A 345 11.67 8.38 -10.85
C GLN A 345 13.08 8.59 -10.27
N ASP A 346 14.13 8.49 -11.10
CA ASP A 346 15.53 8.62 -10.70
C ASP A 346 15.98 7.59 -9.64
N ILE A 347 15.39 6.39 -9.71
CA ILE A 347 15.74 5.24 -8.85
C ILE A 347 16.71 4.35 -9.63
N SER A 348 17.94 4.21 -9.14
CA SER A 348 18.92 3.22 -9.61
C SER A 348 18.72 1.87 -8.92
N ALA A 349 19.41 0.82 -9.41
CA ALA A 349 19.45 -0.48 -8.73
C ALA A 349 19.93 -0.34 -7.27
N GLU A 350 20.96 0.45 -7.03
CA GLU A 350 21.52 0.69 -5.69
C GLU A 350 20.51 1.42 -4.80
N GLN A 351 19.83 2.45 -5.31
CA GLN A 351 18.77 3.14 -4.56
C GLN A 351 17.61 2.20 -4.25
N TRP A 352 17.22 1.33 -5.19
CA TRP A 352 16.16 0.35 -4.97
C TRP A 352 16.48 -0.66 -3.87
N VAL A 353 17.71 -1.19 -3.86
CA VAL A 353 18.19 -2.09 -2.80
C VAL A 353 18.23 -1.39 -1.45
N LEU A 354 18.68 -0.13 -1.41
CA LEU A 354 18.66 0.69 -0.19
C LEU A 354 17.23 0.93 0.32
N MET A 355 16.29 1.24 -0.56
CA MET A 355 14.87 1.39 -0.21
C MET A 355 14.28 0.10 0.35
N THR A 356 14.58 -1.06 -0.25
CA THR A 356 14.12 -2.37 0.23
C THR A 356 14.73 -2.75 1.58
N THR A 357 16.04 -2.52 1.74
CA THR A 357 16.73 -2.76 3.01
C THR A 357 16.18 -1.85 4.10
N ARG A 358 15.88 -0.59 3.75
CA ARG A 358 15.24 0.36 4.65
C ARG A 358 13.85 -0.10 5.07
N GLU A 359 13.01 -0.56 4.13
CA GLU A 359 11.68 -1.09 4.46
C GLU A 359 11.76 -2.25 5.45
N GLN A 360 12.66 -3.21 5.21
CA GLN A 360 12.92 -4.30 6.16
C GLN A 360 13.26 -3.78 7.57
N MET A 361 14.18 -2.82 7.67
CA MET A 361 14.58 -2.22 8.95
C MET A 361 13.41 -1.52 9.65
N LEU A 362 12.60 -0.74 8.92
CA LEU A 362 11.44 -0.04 9.46
C LEU A 362 10.41 -1.03 10.02
N LEU A 363 10.20 -2.16 9.35
CA LEU A 363 9.29 -3.21 9.81
C LEU A 363 9.77 -3.94 11.07
N GLN A 364 11.09 -4.04 11.27
CA GLN A 364 11.68 -4.62 12.48
C GLN A 364 11.62 -3.65 13.67
N HIS A 365 11.54 -2.35 13.39
CA HIS A 365 11.50 -1.28 14.38
C HIS A 365 10.29 -0.38 14.12
N PRO A 366 9.05 -0.80 14.39
CA PRO A 366 7.89 0.05 14.14
C PRO A 366 7.92 1.32 15.01
N LEU A 367 7.38 2.43 14.51
CA LEU A 367 7.15 3.64 15.30
C LEU A 367 6.38 3.32 16.59
N LYS A 368 6.81 3.89 17.72
CA LYS A 368 6.09 3.77 18.99
C LYS A 368 5.08 4.91 19.09
N VAL A 369 3.80 4.56 19.18
CA VAL A 369 2.70 5.52 19.18
C VAL A 369 1.98 5.48 20.51
N THR A 370 1.97 6.62 21.22
CA THR A 370 1.31 6.77 22.52
C THR A 370 0.18 7.79 22.44
N LEU A 371 -0.99 7.42 22.95
CA LEU A 371 -2.15 8.32 23.09
C LEU A 371 -2.33 8.77 24.54
N SER A 372 -2.22 10.08 24.78
CA SER A 372 -2.47 10.72 26.07
C SER A 372 -3.57 11.79 25.95
N GLY A 373 -4.06 12.34 27.07
CA GLY A 373 -5.18 13.30 27.11
C GLY A 373 -6.55 12.70 27.44
N GLU A 374 -7.48 13.59 27.80
CA GLU A 374 -8.85 13.36 28.30
C GLU A 374 -9.95 14.00 27.45
#